data_AF-V4Y520-F1
#
_entry.id   AF-V4Y520-F1
#
_cell.length_a   1.000
_cell.length_b   1.000
_cell.length_c   1.000
_cell.angle_alpha   90.00
_cell.angle_beta   90.00
_cell.angle_gamma   90.00
#
_symmetry.space_group_name_H-M   'P 1'
#
loop_
_entity.id
_entity.type
_entity.pdbx_description
1 polymer ?
#
loop_
_entity_poly.entity_id
_entity_poly.type
_entity_poly.pdbx_seq_one_letter_code
_entity_poly.pdbx_strand_id
1 'polypeptide(L)'
;MDGPLEDEFGREVTGVRVSLTDRCNFDCVYCHNEGLGDTRGPMEPDDNEMTADDVVRFLEVVAEFGVGKVKFTGGEPMLRQDLEAIIRRTPDSI
;
A
#
# COMPACT_ATOMS: atom_id res chain seq x y z
N MET A 1 -13.21 -9.98 -19.32
CA MET A 1 -12.47 -10.34 -18.10
C MET A 1 -11.08 -10.61 -18.57
N ASP A 2 -10.22 -9.63 -18.39
CA ASP A 2 -8.81 -9.74 -18.71
C ASP A 2 -8.20 -10.83 -17.84
N GLY A 3 -7.27 -11.61 -18.41
CA GLY A 3 -6.58 -12.68 -17.70
C GLY A 3 -5.65 -12.14 -16.59
N PRO A 4 -4.93 -13.02 -15.89
CA PRO A 4 -3.95 -12.60 -14.90
C PRO A 4 -2.94 -11.62 -15.50
N LEU A 5 -2.52 -10.63 -14.70
CA LEU A 5 -1.42 -9.75 -15.07
C LEU A 5 -0.11 -10.54 -15.02
N GLU A 6 0.61 -10.56 -16.12
CA GLU A 6 1.91 -11.23 -16.25
C GLU A 6 2.97 -10.24 -16.73
N ASP A 7 4.19 -10.36 -16.21
CA ASP A 7 5.33 -9.64 -16.75
C ASP A 7 6.01 -10.38 -17.92
N GLU A 8 7.05 -9.77 -18.49
CA GLU A 8 7.79 -10.32 -19.64
C GLU A 8 8.53 -11.64 -19.33
N PHE A 9 8.62 -12.04 -18.06
CA PHE A 9 9.20 -13.31 -17.63
C PHE A 9 8.12 -14.37 -17.32
N GLY A 10 6.84 -14.07 -17.54
CA GLY A 10 5.72 -14.99 -17.28
C GLY A 10 5.40 -15.16 -15.79
N ARG A 11 5.71 -14.14 -14.97
CA ARG A 11 5.35 -14.16 -13.54
C ARG A 11 4.02 -13.46 -13.35
N GLU A 12 3.06 -14.17 -12.76
CA GLU A 12 1.75 -13.61 -12.41
C GLU A 12 1.85 -12.64 -11.23
N VAL A 13 1.15 -11.51 -11.34
CA VAL A 13 0.95 -10.58 -10.24
C VAL A 13 -0.11 -11.15 -9.30
N THR A 14 0.34 -11.77 -8.21
CA THR A 14 -0.55 -12.43 -7.23
C THR A 14 -0.86 -11.57 -6.01
N GLY A 15 -0.15 -10.45 -5.82
CA GLY A 15 -0.29 -9.59 -4.66
C GLY A 15 0.24 -8.19 -4.89
N VAL A 16 -0.26 -7.24 -4.10
CA VAL A 16 0.15 -5.83 -4.12
C VAL A 16 0.64 -5.40 -2.74
N ARG A 17 1.60 -4.48 -2.73
CA ARG A 17 2.06 -3.77 -1.52
C ARG A 17 1.66 -2.30 -1.65
N VAL A 18 0.82 -1.82 -0.74
CA VAL A 18 0.32 -0.45 -0.74
C VAL A 18 0.97 0.31 0.41
N SER A 19 1.83 1.29 0.07
CA SER A 19 2.37 2.24 1.04
C SER A 19 1.31 3.31 1.32
N LEU A 20 0.75 3.30 2.53
CA LEU A 20 -0.38 4.15 2.90
C LEU A 20 0.04 5.52 3.42
N THR A 21 1.27 5.65 3.90
CA THR A 21 1.79 6.84 4.59
C THR A 21 3.30 6.75 4.64
N ASP A 22 4.02 7.84 4.47
CA ASP A 22 5.47 7.85 4.69
C ASP A 22 5.84 8.10 6.15
N ARG A 23 4.85 8.48 6.97
CA ARG A 23 5.07 8.73 8.40
C ARG A 23 5.53 7.48 9.14
N CYS A 24 6.49 7.65 10.04
CA CYS A 24 6.98 6.60 10.93
C CYS A 24 7.29 7.19 12.31
N ASN A 25 6.92 6.48 13.37
CA ASN A 25 7.18 6.88 14.74
C ASN A 25 8.55 6.40 15.25
N PHE A 26 9.32 5.67 14.44
CA PHE A 26 10.67 5.18 14.72
C PHE A 26 11.73 5.79 13.79
N ASP A 27 12.99 5.65 14.21
CA ASP A 27 14.20 6.11 13.51
C ASP A 27 15.20 4.94 13.45
N CYS A 28 14.85 3.93 12.66
CA CYS A 28 15.56 2.66 12.64
C CYS A 28 16.90 2.80 11.90
N VAL A 29 18.00 2.36 12.52
CA VAL A 29 19.37 2.46 11.95
C VAL A 29 19.59 1.74 10.61
N TYR A 30 18.69 0.82 10.25
CA TYR A 30 18.73 0.04 9.01
C TYR A 30 17.60 0.43 8.04
N CYS A 31 16.72 1.33 8.45
CA CYS A 31 15.68 1.87 7.59
C CYS A 31 16.18 3.20 7.00
N HIS A 32 15.76 3.49 5.77
CA HIS A 32 16.02 4.77 5.09
C HIS A 32 14.70 5.46 4.75
N ASN A 33 13.72 5.32 5.64
CA ASN A 33 12.34 5.75 5.43
C ASN A 33 11.80 5.29 4.06
N GLU A 34 11.84 3.97 3.80
CA GLU A 34 11.48 3.35 2.51
C GLU A 34 12.21 3.94 1.27
N GLY A 35 13.40 4.52 1.47
CA GLY A 35 14.21 5.10 0.39
C GLY A 35 14.10 6.62 0.25
N LEU A 36 13.40 7.30 1.16
CA LEU A 36 13.21 8.76 1.16
C LEU A 36 14.42 9.55 1.69
N GLY A 37 15.46 8.88 2.21
CA GLY A 37 16.80 9.45 2.37
C GLY A 37 17.17 9.99 3.76
N ASP A 38 16.20 10.31 4.62
CA ASP A 38 16.40 10.53 6.07
C ASP A 38 16.14 9.20 6.82
N THR A 39 16.85 8.97 7.93
CA THR A 39 16.59 7.80 8.81
C THR A 39 15.28 7.97 9.57
N ARG A 40 14.88 9.23 9.82
CA ARG A 40 13.60 9.56 10.46
C ARG A 40 12.54 9.88 9.41
N GLY A 41 11.41 9.18 9.49
CA GLY A 41 10.25 9.47 8.64
C GLY A 41 9.57 10.81 8.96
N PRO A 42 8.80 11.38 8.02
CA PRO A 42 8.00 12.56 8.25
C PRO A 42 7.03 12.33 9.42
N MET A 43 6.71 13.42 10.14
CA MET A 43 5.73 13.37 11.23
C MET A 43 4.33 13.78 10.75
N GLU A 44 4.26 14.54 9.67
CA GLU A 44 3.03 15.05 9.07
C GLU A 44 2.67 14.26 7.80
N PRO A 45 1.38 14.19 7.43
CA PRO A 45 0.95 13.56 6.18
C PRO A 45 1.57 14.25 4.96
N ASP A 46 1.87 13.49 3.92
CA ASP A 46 2.20 14.07 2.62
C ASP A 46 0.90 14.45 1.88
N ASP A 47 0.88 15.61 1.22
CA ASP A 47 -0.28 16.09 0.46
C ASP A 47 -0.63 15.16 -0.74
N ASN A 48 0.29 14.28 -1.13
CA ASN A 48 0.12 13.30 -2.20
C ASN A 48 -0.21 11.88 -1.68
N GLU A 49 -0.45 11.70 -0.36
CA GLU A 49 -0.94 10.42 0.16
C GLU A 49 -2.27 10.05 -0.51
N MET A 50 -2.37 8.81 -1.03
CA MET A 50 -3.63 8.31 -1.58
C MET A 50 -4.74 8.38 -0.53
N THR A 51 -5.91 8.89 -0.92
CA THR A 51 -7.08 8.86 -0.04
C THR A 51 -7.54 7.41 0.20
N ALA A 52 -8.35 7.16 1.22
CA ALA A 52 -8.94 5.83 1.42
C ALA A 52 -9.76 5.38 0.20
N ASP A 53 -10.41 6.32 -0.50
CA ASP A 53 -11.16 6.03 -1.72
C ASP A 53 -10.24 5.62 -2.86
N ASP A 54 -9.10 6.29 -3.03
CA ASP A 54 -8.10 5.93 -4.06
C ASP A 54 -7.51 4.54 -3.79
N VAL A 55 -7.21 4.23 -2.53
CA VAL A 55 -6.68 2.91 -2.13
C VAL A 55 -7.69 1.81 -2.44
N VAL A 56 -8.95 1.99 -2.03
CA VAL A 56 -10.00 0.99 -2.27
C VAL A 56 -10.26 0.85 -3.77
N ARG A 57 -10.30 1.96 -4.52
CA ARG A 57 -10.50 1.94 -5.97
C ARG A 57 -9.38 1.19 -6.68
N PHE A 58 -8.13 1.40 -6.26
CA PHE A 58 -6.99 0.64 -6.78
C PHE A 58 -7.15 -0.86 -6.51
N LEU A 59 -7.54 -1.23 -5.29
CA LEU A 59 -7.76 -2.63 -4.89
C LEU A 59 -8.88 -3.31 -5.69
N GLU A 60 -10.00 -2.63 -5.93
CA GLU A 60 -11.07 -3.12 -6.81
C GLU A 60 -10.54 -3.43 -8.22
N VAL A 61 -9.75 -2.53 -8.80
CA VAL A 61 -9.20 -2.70 -10.16
C VAL A 61 -8.24 -3.88 -10.20
N VAL A 62 -7.30 -4.01 -9.27
CA VAL A 62 -6.33 -5.12 -9.31
C VAL A 62 -6.95 -6.47 -9.02
N ALA A 63 -8.05 -6.52 -8.26
CA ALA A 63 -8.82 -7.75 -8.03
C ALA A 63 -9.39 -8.32 -9.34
N GLU A 64 -9.77 -7.47 -10.30
CA GLU A 64 -10.25 -7.90 -11.62
C GLU A 64 -9.18 -8.66 -12.43
N PHE A 65 -7.90 -8.50 -12.08
CA PHE A 65 -6.75 -9.16 -12.70
C PHE A 65 -6.23 -10.37 -11.89
N GLY A 66 -7.00 -10.88 -10.93
CA GLY A 66 -6.63 -12.07 -10.15
C GLY A 66 -5.63 -11.83 -9.01
N VAL A 67 -5.37 -10.57 -8.66
CA VAL A 67 -4.63 -10.23 -7.43
C VAL A 67 -5.49 -10.60 -6.22
N GLY A 68 -4.97 -11.49 -5.37
CA GLY A 68 -5.70 -12.04 -4.23
C GLY A 68 -4.98 -11.87 -2.90
N LYS A 69 -4.06 -10.90 -2.81
CA LYS A 69 -3.32 -10.55 -1.59
C LYS A 69 -2.98 -9.07 -1.57
N VAL A 70 -3.22 -8.41 -0.43
CA VAL A 70 -2.71 -7.06 -0.15
C VAL A 70 -1.82 -7.05 1.10
N LYS A 71 -0.70 -6.32 1.00
CA LYS A 71 0.09 -5.91 2.17
C LYS A 71 0.02 -4.39 2.31
N PHE A 72 -0.67 -3.93 3.36
CA PHE A 72 -0.60 -2.54 3.77
C PHE A 72 0.72 -2.27 4.50
N THR A 73 1.40 -1.21 4.08
CA THR A 73 2.66 -0.73 4.66
C THR A 73 2.60 0.79 4.77
N GLY A 74 3.70 1.40 5.17
CA GLY A 74 3.99 2.81 5.00
C GLY A 74 5.47 3.03 5.24
N GLY A 75 5.79 4.10 5.98
CA GLY A 75 6.45 3.93 7.27
C GLY A 75 5.62 3.02 8.18
N GLU A 76 4.96 3.56 9.20
CA GLU A 76 4.08 2.80 10.10
C GLU A 76 2.60 3.00 9.73
N PRO A 77 1.93 2.01 9.10
CA PRO A 77 0.55 2.15 8.65
C PRO A 77 -0.44 2.46 9.78
N MET A 78 -0.18 2.02 11.01
CA MET A 78 -1.05 2.26 12.16
C MET A 78 -1.09 3.73 12.61
N LEU A 79 -0.23 4.61 12.07
CA LEU A 79 -0.32 6.05 12.29
C LEU A 79 -1.45 6.72 11.49
N ARG A 80 -2.00 6.02 10.49
CA ARG A 80 -3.04 6.53 9.62
C ARG A 80 -4.42 6.34 10.25
N GLN A 81 -5.15 7.43 10.48
CA GLN A 81 -6.42 7.42 11.23
C GLN A 81 -7.56 6.67 10.53
N ASP A 82 -7.55 6.61 9.20
CA ASP A 82 -8.56 5.95 8.36
C ASP A 82 -8.17 4.50 7.98
N LEU A 83 -7.11 3.93 8.57
CA LEU A 83 -6.66 2.56 8.27
C LEU A 83 -7.78 1.53 8.47
N GLU A 84 -8.56 1.64 9.55
CA GLU A 84 -9.69 0.75 9.81
C GLU A 84 -10.75 0.82 8.69
N ALA A 85 -11.00 2.02 8.15
CA ALA A 85 -11.94 2.21 7.06
C ALA A 85 -11.42 1.58 5.76
N ILE A 86 -10.12 1.67 5.48
CA ILE A 86 -9.46 1.01 4.34
C ILE A 86 -9.61 -0.51 4.45
N ILE A 87 -9.29 -1.08 5.62
CA ILE A 87 -9.39 -2.53 5.84
C ILE A 87 -10.83 -3.02 5.66
N ARG A 88 -11.81 -2.33 6.25
CA ARG A 88 -13.24 -2.69 6.11
C ARG A 88 -13.77 -2.63 4.68
N ARG A 89 -13.17 -1.79 3.84
CA ARG A 89 -13.58 -1.57 2.44
C ARG A 89 -12.73 -2.34 1.43
N THR A 90 -11.74 -3.10 1.90
CA THR A 90 -10.93 -3.96 1.04
C THR A 90 -11.84 -5.03 0.43
N PRO A 91 -11.80 -5.27 -0.90
CA PRO A 91 -12.61 -6.30 -1.52
C PRO A 91 -12.37 -7.68 -0.92
N ASP A 92 -13.42 -8.47 -0.69
CA ASP A 92 -13.31 -9.83 -0.13
C ASP A 92 -12.51 -10.80 -1.01
N SER A 93 -12.28 -10.45 -2.29
CA SER A 93 -11.50 -11.23 -3.24
C SER A 93 -9.98 -11.06 -3.09
N ILE A 94 -9.53 -10.13 -2.24
CA ILE A 94 -8.11 -9.80 -1.97
C ILE A 94 -7.61 -10.36 -0.64
#